data_AF-A0A7C3PWP4-F1
#
_entry.id   AF-A0A7C3PWP4-F1
#
_cell.length_a   1.000
_cell.length_b   1.000
_cell.length_c   1.000
_cell.angle_alpha   90.00
_cell.angle_beta   90.00
_cell.angle_gamma   90.00
#
_symmetry.space_group_name_H-M   'P 1'
#
loop_
_entity.id
_entity.type
_entity.pdbx_description
1 polymer ?
#
loop_
_entity_poly.entity_id
_entity_poly.type
_entity_poly.pdbx_seq_one_letter_code
_entity_poly.pdbx_strand_id
1 'polypeptide(L)'
;SPQNDASQNPSYVPNYVHRHVLRGSVPDAAYWGYQILNGTAAAGDTLNYTFPAFTLPSAWNDAKCHIVVYVYDNNSSSATYKEIIQAEEVRLR
;
A
#
# COMPACT_ATOMS: atom_id res chain seq x y z
N SER A 1 -3.65 8.53 -18.84
CA SER A 1 -3.65 10.01 -18.89
C SER A 1 -2.33 10.48 -19.45
N PRO A 2 -2.27 11.66 -20.08
CA PRO A 2 -1.01 12.22 -20.53
C PRO A 2 -0.10 12.55 -19.34
N GLN A 3 1.22 12.53 -19.55
CA GLN A 3 2.22 12.96 -18.57
C GLN A 3 3.37 13.71 -19.26
N ASN A 4 3.98 14.64 -18.54
CA ASN A 4 5.27 15.23 -18.93
C ASN A 4 6.40 14.41 -18.29
N ASP A 5 7.22 13.76 -19.11
CA ASP A 5 8.37 12.96 -18.70
C ASP A 5 9.65 13.60 -19.26
N ALA A 6 10.43 14.21 -18.36
CA ALA A 6 11.67 14.91 -18.72
C ALA A 6 12.76 13.97 -19.25
N SER A 7 12.59 12.64 -19.12
CA SER A 7 13.51 11.65 -19.70
C SER A 7 13.20 11.30 -21.17
N GLN A 8 12.06 11.78 -21.72
CA GLN A 8 11.62 11.50 -23.08
C GLN A 8 11.76 12.73 -24.00
N ASN A 9 11.86 12.51 -25.32
CA ASN A 9 11.82 13.57 -26.33
C ASN A 9 10.90 13.16 -27.51
N PRO A 10 9.73 13.79 -27.70
CA PRO A 10 9.20 14.92 -26.93
C PRO A 10 8.85 14.52 -25.49
N SER A 11 8.99 15.46 -24.56
CA SER A 11 8.74 15.19 -23.13
C SER A 11 7.25 14.96 -22.83
N TYR A 12 6.35 15.43 -23.70
CA TYR A 12 4.93 15.16 -23.60
C TYR A 12 4.60 13.74 -24.10
N VAL A 13 4.12 12.89 -23.20
CA VAL A 13 3.72 11.51 -23.48
C VAL A 13 2.20 11.36 -23.36
N PRO A 14 1.43 11.33 -24.47
CA PRO A 14 -0.03 11.28 -24.43
C PRO A 14 -0.59 10.03 -23.74
N ASN A 15 0.07 8.88 -23.94
CA ASN A 15 -0.39 7.56 -23.48
C ASN A 15 0.50 7.00 -22.37
N TYR A 16 0.80 7.82 -21.36
CA TYR A 16 1.66 7.40 -20.26
C TYR A 16 1.00 6.30 -19.42
N VAL A 17 1.76 5.22 -19.17
CA VAL A 17 1.33 4.10 -18.31
C VAL A 17 1.85 4.35 -16.91
N HIS A 18 0.97 4.85 -16.04
CA HIS A 18 1.30 5.04 -14.64
C HIS A 18 1.53 3.70 -13.93
N ARG A 19 2.55 3.63 -13.08
CA ARG A 19 2.90 2.46 -12.27
C ARG A 19 2.68 2.77 -10.79
N HIS A 20 2.25 1.75 -10.03
CA HIS A 20 2.06 1.82 -8.56
C HIS A 20 1.22 3.02 -8.07
N VAL A 21 0.18 3.38 -8.82
CA VAL A 21 -0.76 4.43 -8.39
C VAL A 21 -1.56 3.92 -7.20
N LEU A 22 -1.57 4.64 -6.08
CA LEU A 22 -2.48 4.35 -4.97
C LEU A 22 -3.92 4.58 -5.44
N ARG A 23 -4.76 3.55 -5.35
CA ARG A 23 -6.15 3.59 -5.83
C ARG A 23 -7.20 3.54 -4.73
N GLY A 24 -6.81 3.17 -3.51
CA GLY A 24 -7.68 3.02 -2.35
C GLY A 24 -6.95 2.36 -1.19
N SER A 25 -7.65 2.18 -0.07
CA SER A 25 -7.19 1.41 1.08
C SER A 25 -7.93 0.08 1.14
N VAL A 26 -7.30 -0.96 1.69
CA VAL A 26 -7.95 -2.26 1.92
C VAL A 26 -7.85 -2.62 3.39
N PRO A 27 -8.98 -2.98 4.04
CA PRO A 27 -10.36 -2.77 3.60
C PRO A 27 -10.70 -1.29 3.35
N ASP A 28 -11.78 -1.06 2.58
CA ASP A 28 -12.20 0.29 2.19
C ASP A 28 -12.42 1.19 3.41
N ALA A 29 -12.07 2.47 3.25
CA ALA A 29 -12.14 3.52 4.28
C ALA A 29 -11.21 3.38 5.49
N ALA A 30 -10.34 2.37 5.54
CA ALA A 30 -9.28 2.23 6.55
C ALA A 30 -8.02 3.05 6.21
N TYR A 31 -8.16 4.37 6.04
CA TYR A 31 -7.08 5.25 5.57
C TYR A 31 -5.83 5.27 6.47
N TRP A 32 -6.01 4.96 7.75
CA TRP A 32 -4.95 4.94 8.76
C TRP A 32 -4.62 3.50 9.23
N GLY A 33 -5.12 2.50 8.51
CA GLY A 33 -4.99 1.10 8.90
C GLY A 33 -5.73 0.75 10.20
N TYR A 34 -5.29 -0.34 10.83
CA TYR A 34 -5.84 -0.88 12.05
C TYR A 34 -4.75 -1.08 13.08
N GLN A 35 -5.08 -0.90 14.35
CA GLN A 35 -4.16 -1.27 15.43
C GLN A 35 -4.00 -2.79 15.46
N ILE A 36 -2.78 -3.26 15.17
CA ILE A 36 -2.44 -4.69 15.17
C ILE A 36 -1.66 -5.14 16.42
N LEU A 37 -1.26 -4.20 17.27
CA LEU A 37 -0.59 -4.47 18.53
C LEU A 37 -0.85 -3.32 19.49
N ASN A 38 -1.20 -3.64 20.72
CA ASN A 38 -1.24 -2.68 21.82
C ASN A 38 -0.31 -3.19 22.92
N GLY A 39 0.91 -2.66 22.97
CA GLY A 39 1.96 -3.12 23.87
C GLY A 39 3.27 -3.36 23.15
N THR A 40 3.98 -4.43 23.51
CA THR A 40 5.29 -4.78 22.96
C THR A 40 5.23 -6.15 22.27
N ALA A 41 6.05 -6.30 21.24
CA ALA A 41 6.35 -7.59 20.61
C ALA A 41 7.85 -7.83 20.73
N ALA A 42 8.25 -9.06 20.97
CA ALA A 42 9.65 -9.47 21.01
C ALA A 42 10.15 -9.83 19.61
N ALA A 43 11.48 -9.79 19.44
CA ALA A 43 12.10 -10.28 18.21
C ALA A 43 11.76 -11.77 17.99
N GLY A 44 11.20 -12.08 16.82
CA GLY A 44 10.75 -13.44 16.47
C GLY A 44 9.26 -13.69 16.67
N ASP A 45 8.52 -12.75 17.28
CA ASP A 45 7.06 -12.86 17.37
C ASP A 45 6.42 -12.82 15.98
N THR A 46 5.36 -13.61 15.80
CA THR A 46 4.55 -13.62 14.57
C THR A 46 3.12 -13.22 14.91
N LEU A 47 2.62 -12.18 14.26
CA LEU A 47 1.24 -11.75 14.36
C LEU A 47 0.48 -12.15 13.09
N ASN A 48 -0.58 -12.95 13.25
CA ASN A 48 -1.43 -13.36 12.13
C ASN A 48 -2.69 -12.50 12.07
N TYR A 49 -2.91 -11.84 10.94
CA TYR A 49 -4.08 -10.98 10.70
C TYR A 49 -4.87 -11.48 9.49
N THR A 50 -6.19 -11.50 9.63
CA THR A 50 -7.12 -11.76 8.53
C THR A 50 -7.92 -10.50 8.28
N PHE A 51 -7.89 -10.00 7.04
CA PHE A 51 -8.68 -8.86 6.62
C PHE A 51 -10.03 -9.32 6.07
N PRO A 52 -11.09 -8.48 6.17
CA PRO A 52 -12.35 -8.75 5.50
C PRO A 52 -12.16 -8.93 3.99
N ALA A 53 -13.07 -9.68 3.36
CA ALA A 53 -13.09 -9.82 1.92
C ALA A 53 -13.21 -8.45 1.24
N PHE A 54 -12.38 -8.23 0.22
CA PHE A 54 -12.38 -7.02 -0.59
C PHE A 54 -12.77 -7.37 -2.02
N THR A 55 -13.68 -6.58 -2.60
CA THR A 55 -14.10 -6.73 -3.99
C THR A 55 -13.35 -5.74 -4.85
N LEU A 56 -12.53 -6.23 -5.77
CA LEU A 56 -11.85 -5.37 -6.74
C LEU A 56 -12.89 -4.73 -7.67
N PRO A 57 -12.85 -3.40 -7.88
CA PRO A 57 -13.74 -2.75 -8.84
C PRO A 57 -13.59 -3.36 -10.25
N SER A 58 -14.72 -3.67 -10.89
CA SER A 58 -14.74 -4.34 -12.21
C SER A 58 -14.06 -3.55 -13.33
N ALA A 59 -13.90 -2.23 -13.16
CA ALA A 59 -13.17 -1.37 -14.08
C ALA A 59 -11.64 -1.53 -14.00
N TRP A 60 -11.11 -2.26 -13.00
CA TRP A 60 -9.68 -2.43 -12.81
C TRP A 60 -9.20 -3.74 -13.43
N ASN A 61 -8.01 -3.70 -14.01
CA ASN A 61 -7.36 -4.91 -14.54
C ASN A 61 -6.56 -5.58 -13.42
N ASP A 62 -7.10 -6.67 -12.87
CA ASP A 62 -6.53 -7.46 -11.77
C ASP A 62 -5.08 -7.88 -12.02
N ALA A 63 -4.74 -8.28 -13.26
CA ALA A 63 -3.39 -8.68 -13.65
C ALA A 63 -2.35 -7.53 -13.61
N LYS A 64 -2.80 -6.28 -13.41
CA LYS A 64 -1.96 -5.09 -13.22
C LYS A 64 -2.13 -4.46 -11.84
N CYS A 65 -2.79 -5.16 -10.91
CA CYS A 65 -3.04 -4.68 -9.56
C CYS A 65 -2.18 -5.42 -8.54
N HIS A 66 -1.74 -4.66 -7.55
CA HIS A 66 -0.92 -5.12 -6.44
C HIS A 66 -1.57 -4.65 -5.14
N ILE A 67 -1.51 -5.49 -4.11
CA ILE A 67 -1.82 -5.10 -2.73
C ILE A 67 -0.50 -4.92 -2.01
N VAL A 68 -0.33 -3.76 -1.38
CA VAL A 68 0.79 -3.48 -0.48
C VAL A 68 0.23 -3.40 0.93
N VAL A 69 0.79 -4.18 1.84
CA VAL A 69 0.47 -4.14 3.27
C VAL A 69 1.72 -3.70 4.01
N TYR A 70 1.58 -2.80 4.96
CA TYR A 70 2.69 -2.37 5.79
C TYR A 70 2.27 -2.21 7.25
N VAL A 71 3.24 -2.45 8.13
CA VAL A 71 3.14 -2.19 9.56
C VAL A 71 3.96 -0.95 9.85
N TYR A 72 3.38 -0.01 10.59
CA TYR A 72 4.07 1.21 10.97
C TYR A 72 3.86 1.53 12.45
N ASP A 73 4.81 2.26 13.03
CA ASP A 73 4.73 2.72 14.41
C ASP A 73 3.76 3.90 14.54
N ASN A 74 2.69 3.71 15.30
CA ASN A 74 1.69 4.74 15.56
C ASN A 74 1.74 5.29 17.00
N ASN A 75 2.78 5.01 17.77
CA ASN A 75 2.97 5.55 19.11
C ASN A 75 3.70 6.90 19.06
N SER A 76 3.00 7.99 19.40
CA SER A 76 3.56 9.35 19.37
C SER A 76 4.70 9.61 20.35
N SER A 77 4.90 8.72 21.34
CA SER A 77 6.02 8.78 22.28
C SER A 77 7.21 7.91 21.87
N SER A 78 7.11 7.18 20.76
CA SER A 78 8.19 6.33 20.26
C SER A 78 9.23 7.13 19.50
N ALA A 79 10.50 6.71 19.59
CA ALA A 79 11.59 7.28 18.80
C ALA A 79 11.42 7.03 17.28
N THR A 80 10.63 6.02 16.91
CA THR A 80 10.37 5.56 15.54
C THR A 80 8.98 5.96 15.04
N TYR A 81 8.34 6.97 15.64
CA TYR A 81 6.97 7.38 15.28
C TYR A 81 6.80 7.61 13.76
N LYS A 82 5.82 6.92 13.16
CA LYS A 82 5.52 6.85 11.72
C LYS A 82 6.53 6.10 10.84
N GLU A 83 7.52 5.45 11.42
CA GLU A 83 8.40 4.55 10.68
C GLU A 83 7.63 3.30 10.23
N ILE A 84 7.90 2.86 9.00
CA ILE A 84 7.43 1.57 8.48
C ILE A 84 8.39 0.50 8.96
N ILE A 85 7.87 -0.47 9.72
CA ILE A 85 8.63 -1.55 10.36
C ILE A 85 8.77 -2.74 9.40
N GLN A 86 7.71 -3.03 8.65
CA GLN A 86 7.67 -4.10 7.66
C GLN A 86 6.69 -3.72 6.54
N ALA A 87 6.98 -4.14 5.32
CA ALA A 87 6.08 -4.04 4.19
C ALA A 87 6.14 -5.32 3.36
N GLU A 88 4.99 -5.71 2.83
CA GLU A 88 4.82 -6.86 1.94
C GLU A 88 4.00 -6.42 0.73
N GLU A 89 4.31 -7.02 -0.42
CA GLU A 89 3.58 -6.78 -1.66
C GLU A 89 3.11 -8.11 -2.25
N VAL A 90 1.85 -8.16 -2.68
CA VAL A 90 1.28 -9.32 -3.37
C VAL A 90 0.63 -8.86 -4.67
N ARG A 91 1.02 -9.51 -5.76
CA ARG A 91 0.34 -9.37 -7.05
C ARG A 91 -0.96 -10.19 -7.02
N LEU A 92 -2.06 -9.61 -7.51
CA LEU A 92 -3.36 -10.28 -7.47
C LEU A 92 -3.47 -11.48 -8.43
N ARG A 93 -2.80 -11.42 -9.58
CA ARG A 93 -2.85 -12.46 -10.61
C ARG A 93 -1.63 -12.45 -11.53
#